data_AF-A0A6C7WMG7-F1
#
_entry.id   AF-A0A6C7WMG7-F1
#
_cell.length_a   1.000
_cell.length_b   1.000
_cell.length_c   1.000
_cell.angle_alpha   90.00
_cell.angle_beta   90.00
_cell.angle_gamma   90.00
#
_symmetry.space_group_name_H-M   'P 1'
#
loop_
_entity.id
_entity.type
_entity.pdbx_description
1 polymer ?
#
loop_
_entity_poly.entity_id
_entity_poly.type
_entity_poly.pdbx_seq_one_letter_code
_entity_poly.pdbx_strand_id
1 'polypeptide(L)'
;INRYYNNPFYKYQFLGIFEKSTLKCIFVTREIKILQAKCIRIVDFIGNFTENIYSLFQEFLIQNDYEYIDFLCYINDFSKITNMGFIEKNKEVITNYFEPFIKENQEIYFAYKCNNKNYAFFKGDSDQDRINKL
;
A
#
# COMPACT_ATOMS: atom_id res chain seq x y z
N ILE A 1 -11.84 -5.73 -5.04
CA ILE A 1 -12.74 -4.56 -4.85
C ILE A 1 -13.84 -4.83 -3.81
N ASN A 2 -14.75 -5.81 -4.01
CA ASN A 2 -15.88 -6.05 -3.09
C ASN A 2 -15.45 -6.23 -1.62
N ARG A 3 -14.36 -6.99 -1.37
CA ARG A 3 -13.74 -7.17 -0.04
C ARG A 3 -13.44 -5.85 0.67
N TYR A 4 -12.93 -4.85 -0.06
CA TYR A 4 -12.52 -3.57 0.50
C TYR A 4 -13.72 -2.64 0.70
N TYR A 5 -14.65 -2.64 -0.26
CA TYR A 5 -15.85 -1.80 -0.19
C TYR A 5 -16.80 -2.22 0.94
N ASN A 6 -17.01 -3.53 1.10
CA ASN A 6 -17.91 -4.10 2.10
C ASN A 6 -17.18 -4.61 3.35
N ASN A 7 -15.96 -4.12 3.63
CA ASN A 7 -15.23 -4.58 4.80
C ASN A 7 -15.92 -4.07 6.09
N PRO A 8 -16.31 -4.96 7.02
CA PRO A 8 -17.03 -4.55 8.23
C PRO A 8 -16.12 -3.91 9.30
N PHE A 9 -14.80 -4.01 9.16
CA PHE A 9 -13.83 -3.57 10.18
C PHE A 9 -13.02 -2.36 9.76
N TYR A 10 -12.48 -2.36 8.54
CA TYR A 10 -11.64 -1.29 8.03
C TYR A 10 -12.36 -0.46 6.98
N LYS A 11 -12.10 0.85 7.00
CA LYS A 11 -12.50 1.77 5.94
C LYS A 11 -11.34 1.95 4.98
N TYR A 12 -11.53 1.52 3.74
CA TYR A 12 -10.54 1.69 2.68
C TYR A 12 -10.88 2.92 1.84
N GLN A 13 -9.85 3.57 1.32
CA GLN A 13 -9.94 4.63 0.32
C GLN A 13 -9.43 4.08 -1.02
N PHE A 14 -9.93 4.64 -2.12
CA PHE A 14 -9.51 4.26 -3.47
C PHE A 14 -8.93 5.49 -4.16
N LEU A 15 -7.62 5.50 -4.39
CA LEU A 15 -6.93 6.58 -5.08
C LEU A 15 -6.74 6.19 -6.54
N GLY A 16 -7.49 6.86 -7.44
CA GLY A 16 -7.40 6.63 -8.88
C GLY A 16 -6.39 7.57 -9.53
N ILE A 17 -5.50 7.04 -10.35
CA ILE A 17 -4.61 7.83 -11.21
C ILE A 17 -5.22 7.92 -12.61
N PHE A 18 -5.44 9.14 -13.07
CA PHE A 18 -6.05 9.43 -14.37
C PHE A 18 -5.06 10.14 -15.29
N GLU A 19 -4.90 9.63 -16.50
CA GLU A 19 -4.17 10.31 -17.57
C GLU A 19 -5.17 10.65 -18.68
N LYS A 20 -5.31 11.93 -19.02
CA LYS A 20 -6.28 12.41 -20.04
C LYS A 20 -7.68 11.82 -19.83
N SER A 21 -8.16 11.88 -18.59
CA SER A 21 -9.47 11.32 -18.15
C SER A 21 -9.60 9.79 -18.23
N THR A 22 -8.54 9.07 -18.58
CA THR A 22 -8.52 7.60 -18.58
C THR A 22 -7.92 7.10 -17.27
N LEU A 23 -8.65 6.26 -16.54
CA LEU A 23 -8.15 5.60 -15.33
C LEU A 23 -7.03 4.61 -15.68
N LYS A 24 -5.83 4.84 -15.13
CA LYS A 24 -4.66 3.98 -15.35
C LYS A 24 -4.51 2.91 -14.28
N CYS A 25 -4.62 3.33 -13.04
CA CYS A 25 -4.53 2.45 -11.90
C CYS A 25 -5.30 3.00 -10.70
N ILE A 26 -5.57 2.10 -9.76
CA ILE A 26 -6.21 2.38 -8.48
C ILE A 26 -5.29 1.83 -7.39
N PHE A 27 -4.98 2.66 -6.41
CA PHE A 27 -4.43 2.21 -5.14
C PHE A 27 -5.56 2.04 -4.14
N VAL A 28 -5.64 0.87 -3.54
CA VAL A 28 -6.51 0.65 -2.38
C VAL A 28 -5.68 0.99 -1.15
N THR A 29 -6.13 1.96 -0.37
CA THR A 29 -5.39 2.47 0.78
C THR A 29 -6.19 2.39 2.06
N ARG A 30 -5.49 2.40 3.19
CA ARG A 30 -6.08 2.40 4.54
C ARG A 30 -5.34 3.42 5.40
N GLU A 31 -6.10 4.37 5.95
CA GLU A 31 -5.58 5.29 6.96
C GLU A 31 -5.29 4.52 8.25
N ILE A 32 -4.15 4.82 8.86
CA ILE A 32 -3.74 4.26 10.14
C ILE A 32 -3.42 5.43 11.06
N LYS A 33 -4.09 5.48 12.22
CA LYS A 33 -3.91 6.53 13.22
C LYS A 33 -3.42 5.93 14.53
N ILE A 34 -2.26 6.39 15.00
CA ILE A 34 -1.68 6.03 16.29
C ILE A 34 -1.48 7.31 17.10
N LEU A 35 -2.19 7.43 18.23
CA LEU A 35 -2.19 8.63 19.05
C LEU A 35 -2.57 9.88 18.22
N GLN A 36 -1.62 10.80 18.02
CA GLN A 36 -1.79 12.06 17.28
C GLN A 36 -1.20 12.00 15.86
N ALA A 37 -0.54 10.91 15.49
CA ALA A 37 0.08 10.72 14.19
C ALA A 37 -0.81 9.84 13.28
N LYS A 38 -0.74 10.09 11.97
CA LYS A 38 -1.41 9.28 10.96
C LYS A 38 -0.52 9.03 9.76
N CYS A 39 -0.64 7.84 9.19
CA CYS A 39 -0.04 7.46 7.92
C CYS A 39 -1.09 6.78 7.03
N ILE A 40 -0.76 6.63 5.76
CA ILE A 40 -1.63 5.99 4.78
C ILE A 40 -0.90 4.77 4.20
N ARG A 41 -1.53 3.59 4.26
CA ARG A 41 -0.95 2.35 3.73
C ARG A 41 -1.64 1.95 2.44
N ILE A 42 -0.86 1.65 1.41
CA ILE A 42 -1.35 0.96 0.22
C ILE A 42 -1.43 -0.53 0.54
N VAL A 43 -2.64 -1.09 0.48
CA VAL A 43 -2.88 -2.52 0.72
C VAL A 43 -2.97 -3.30 -0.58
N ASP A 44 -3.36 -2.67 -1.68
CA ASP A 44 -3.56 -3.33 -2.97
C ASP A 44 -3.42 -2.33 -4.13
N PHE A 45 -3.13 -2.84 -5.31
CA PHE A 45 -2.90 -2.08 -6.53
C PHE A 45 -3.55 -2.77 -7.73
N ILE A 46 -4.39 -2.02 -8.44
CA ILE A 46 -5.15 -2.53 -9.60
C ILE A 46 -4.86 -1.65 -10.81
N GLY A 47 -4.40 -2.25 -11.89
CA GLY A 47 -4.21 -1.56 -13.17
C GLY A 47 -2.77 -1.59 -13.65
N ASN A 48 -2.42 -0.62 -14.49
CA ASN A 48 -1.10 -0.54 -15.11
C ASN A 48 -0.16 0.35 -14.31
N PHE A 49 1.12 -0.01 -14.28
CA PHE A 49 2.17 0.91 -13.84
C PHE A 49 2.11 2.18 -14.70
N THR A 50 2.35 3.32 -14.07
CA THR A 50 2.20 4.65 -14.67
C THR A 50 3.49 5.44 -14.53
N GLU A 51 3.46 6.71 -14.93
CA GLU A 51 4.58 7.62 -14.79
C GLU A 51 4.88 7.94 -13.32
N ASN A 52 5.90 8.76 -13.09
CA ASN A 52 6.28 9.17 -11.75
C ASN A 52 5.17 10.03 -11.13
N ILE A 53 4.52 9.51 -10.08
CA ILE A 53 3.42 10.14 -9.35
C ILE A 53 3.86 10.68 -7.98
N TYR A 54 5.16 10.86 -7.77
CA TYR A 54 5.73 11.34 -6.50
C TYR A 54 5.09 12.65 -6.04
N SER A 55 5.02 13.65 -6.91
CA SER A 55 4.44 14.97 -6.56
C SER A 55 2.97 14.87 -6.15
N LEU A 56 2.18 14.07 -6.87
CA LEU A 56 0.77 13.83 -6.54
C LEU A 56 0.61 13.21 -5.15
N PHE A 57 1.45 12.24 -4.80
CA PHE A 57 1.44 11.68 -3.45
C PHE A 57 1.91 12.68 -2.39
N GLN A 58 2.92 13.51 -2.67
CA GLN A 58 3.33 14.57 -1.73
C GLN A 58 2.19 15.54 -1.44
N GLU A 59 1.49 16.01 -2.48
CA GLU A 59 0.31 16.88 -2.32
C GLU A 59 -0.78 16.20 -1.51
N PHE A 60 -1.09 14.94 -1.81
CA PHE A 60 -2.09 14.15 -1.08
C PHE A 60 -1.72 13.98 0.41
N LEU A 61 -0.45 13.70 0.72
CA LEU A 61 0.05 13.57 2.09
C LEU A 61 -0.10 14.89 2.86
N ILE A 62 0.30 16.02 2.27
CA ILE A 62 0.22 17.35 2.89
C ILE A 62 -1.24 17.74 3.15
N GLN A 63 -2.12 17.58 2.15
CA GLN A 63 -3.54 17.93 2.28
C GLN A 63 -4.26 17.15 3.37
N ASN A 64 -3.82 15.91 3.61
CA ASN A 64 -4.42 15.01 4.58
C ASN A 64 -3.57 14.84 5.83
N ASP A 65 -2.52 15.63 6.04
CA ASP A 65 -1.66 15.63 7.24
C ASP A 65 -1.10 14.22 7.59
N TYR A 66 -0.75 13.44 6.56
CA TYR A 66 -0.13 12.12 6.74
C TYR A 66 1.41 12.24 6.80
N GLU A 67 2.03 11.52 7.72
CA GLU A 67 3.50 11.50 7.85
C GLU A 67 4.18 10.81 6.66
N TYR A 68 3.58 9.73 6.15
CA TYR A 68 4.10 8.96 5.02
C TYR A 68 3.02 8.11 4.36
N ILE A 69 3.31 7.69 3.12
CA ILE A 69 2.64 6.60 2.43
C ILE A 69 3.59 5.41 2.31
N ASP A 70 3.13 4.22 2.66
CA ASP A 70 3.91 2.98 2.46
C ASP A 70 3.20 1.98 1.55
N PHE A 71 4.01 1.20 0.83
CA PHE A 71 3.53 0.19 -0.09
C PHE A 71 4.32 -1.11 0.06
N LEU A 72 3.87 -1.97 0.99
CA LEU A 72 4.39 -3.31 1.14
C LEU A 72 3.98 -4.17 -0.07
N CYS A 73 4.94 -4.44 -0.95
CA CYS A 73 4.71 -5.24 -2.15
C CYS A 73 5.93 -6.08 -2.54
N TYR A 74 5.67 -7.14 -3.30
CA TYR A 74 6.65 -7.83 -4.12
C TYR A 74 6.17 -7.80 -5.56
N ILE A 75 7.04 -7.41 -6.48
CA ILE A 75 6.85 -7.62 -7.92
C ILE A 75 8.16 -8.08 -8.54
N ASN A 76 8.10 -8.77 -9.69
CA ASN A 76 9.30 -9.25 -10.37
C ASN A 76 10.28 -8.15 -10.81
N ASP A 77 9.75 -6.98 -11.16
CA ASP A 77 10.53 -5.85 -11.70
C ASP A 77 10.27 -4.60 -10.87
N PHE A 78 11.01 -4.46 -9.77
CA PHE A 78 10.90 -3.33 -8.84
C PHE A 78 11.17 -1.97 -9.49
N SER A 79 11.82 -1.92 -10.66
CA SER A 79 11.99 -0.66 -11.38
C SER A 79 10.65 0.00 -11.71
N LYS A 80 9.58 -0.78 -11.88
CA LYS A 80 8.23 -0.25 -12.11
C LYS A 80 7.67 0.50 -10.91
N ILE A 81 7.98 0.05 -9.69
CA ILE A 81 7.57 0.74 -8.45
C ILE A 81 8.40 2.00 -8.25
N THR A 82 9.73 1.93 -8.46
CA THR A 82 10.59 3.10 -8.29
C THR A 82 10.37 4.16 -9.37
N ASN A 83 10.08 3.75 -10.61
CA ASN A 83 9.71 4.67 -11.70
C ASN A 83 8.40 5.43 -11.43
N MET A 84 7.49 4.85 -10.64
CA MET A 84 6.29 5.53 -10.17
C MET A 84 6.56 6.55 -9.05
N GLY A 85 7.80 6.65 -8.56
CA GLY A 85 8.21 7.64 -7.56
C GLY A 85 8.28 7.09 -6.13
N PHE A 86 8.11 5.78 -5.93
CA PHE A 86 8.38 5.15 -4.64
C PHE A 86 9.88 4.97 -4.42
N ILE A 87 10.29 4.97 -3.15
CA ILE A 87 11.67 4.71 -2.74
C ILE A 87 11.65 3.48 -1.84
N GLU A 88 12.58 2.56 -2.06
CA GLU A 88 12.75 1.40 -1.19
C GLU A 88 13.16 1.87 0.21
N LYS A 89 12.50 1.34 1.24
CA LYS A 89 12.81 1.71 2.63
C LYS A 89 14.27 1.37 2.95
N ASN A 90 14.94 2.21 3.71
CA ASN A 90 16.31 1.98 4.15
C ASN A 90 16.34 1.76 5.68
N LYS A 91 16.60 2.82 6.44
CA LYS A 91 16.74 2.77 7.91
C LYS A 91 15.45 3.10 8.64
N GLU A 92 14.43 3.53 7.91
CA GLU A 92 13.14 3.93 8.45
C GLU A 92 12.42 2.71 9.04
N VAL A 93 11.68 2.95 10.13
CA VAL A 93 10.84 1.92 10.75
C VAL A 93 9.42 2.05 10.19
N ILE A 94 9.06 1.13 9.31
CA ILE A 94 7.71 1.01 8.74
C ILE A 94 7.10 -0.29 9.26
N THR A 95 6.37 -0.21 10.38
CA THR A 95 5.82 -1.40 11.05
C THR A 95 4.66 -2.03 10.31
N ASN A 96 4.48 -3.33 10.48
CA ASN A 96 3.27 -4.05 10.07
C ASN A 96 2.24 -4.23 11.19
N TYR A 97 2.60 -3.93 12.43
CA TYR A 97 1.78 -4.16 13.62
C TYR A 97 1.35 -2.81 14.17
N PHE A 98 0.09 -2.48 13.89
CA PHE A 98 -0.60 -1.30 14.43
C PHE A 98 -1.66 -1.67 15.47
N GLU A 99 -1.95 -2.97 15.63
CA GLU A 99 -2.97 -3.52 16.52
C GLU A 99 -2.46 -4.82 17.17
N PRO A 100 -1.63 -4.77 18.24
CA PRO A 100 -1.11 -3.57 18.91
C PRO A 100 0.00 -2.88 18.11
N PHE A 101 0.26 -1.61 18.41
CA PHE A 101 1.35 -0.87 17.77
C PHE A 101 2.71 -1.33 18.29
N ILE A 102 3.55 -1.85 17.39
CA ILE A 102 4.93 -2.26 17.68
C ILE A 102 5.85 -1.52 16.73
N LYS A 103 6.72 -0.66 17.25
CA LYS A 103 7.62 0.18 16.43
C LYS A 103 8.89 -0.58 16.05
N GLU A 104 8.75 -1.58 15.17
CA GLU A 104 9.88 -2.37 14.66
C GLU A 104 9.69 -2.74 13.18
N ASN A 105 10.79 -3.03 12.50
CA ASN A 105 10.76 -3.62 11.15
C ASN A 105 10.65 -5.13 11.28
N GLN A 106 9.76 -5.77 10.52
CA GLN A 106 9.71 -7.23 10.41
C GLN A 106 9.92 -7.70 8.97
N GLU A 107 10.55 -8.85 8.85
CA GLU A 107 10.63 -9.59 7.59
C GLU A 107 9.29 -10.29 7.32
N ILE A 108 8.80 -10.13 6.09
CA ILE A 108 7.58 -10.79 5.63
C ILE A 108 7.98 -11.81 4.58
N TYR A 109 7.63 -13.06 4.87
CA TYR A 109 7.85 -14.18 3.99
C TYR A 109 6.54 -14.53 3.28
N PHE A 110 6.65 -14.87 2.00
CA PHE A 110 5.53 -15.39 1.21
C PHE A 110 6.00 -16.62 0.42
N ALA A 111 5.07 -17.51 0.14
CA ALA A 111 5.28 -18.69 -0.68
C ALA A 111 4.17 -18.77 -1.72
N TYR A 112 4.53 -19.13 -2.95
CA TYR A 112 3.57 -19.34 -4.02
C TYR A 112 3.99 -20.52 -4.87
N LYS A 113 3.01 -21.22 -5.43
CA LYS A 113 3.21 -22.31 -6.37
C LYS A 113 2.55 -21.92 -7.68
N CYS A 114 3.36 -21.52 -8.67
CA CYS A 114 2.88 -21.26 -10.02
C CYS A 114 3.91 -21.63 -11.08
N ASN A 115 3.42 -22.04 -12.24
CA ASN A 115 4.25 -22.31 -13.43
C ASN A 115 4.70 -21.00 -14.11
N ASN A 116 3.92 -19.92 -13.97
CA ASN A 116 4.27 -18.59 -14.45
C ASN A 116 4.88 -17.78 -13.30
N LYS A 117 6.04 -17.17 -13.52
CA LYS A 117 6.76 -16.40 -12.50
C LYS A 117 6.36 -14.94 -12.42
N ASN A 118 5.47 -14.44 -13.29
CA ASN A 118 5.08 -13.03 -13.32
C ASN A 118 3.92 -12.75 -12.36
N TYR A 119 4.23 -12.62 -11.06
CA TYR A 119 3.25 -12.35 -10.01
C TYR A 119 3.63 -11.12 -9.19
N ALA A 120 2.60 -10.38 -8.79
CA ALA A 120 2.69 -9.35 -7.78
C ALA A 120 2.03 -9.86 -6.50
N PHE A 121 2.63 -9.55 -5.34
CA PHE A 121 2.03 -9.75 -4.03
C PHE A 121 1.91 -8.41 -3.32
N PHE A 122 0.74 -8.14 -2.78
CA PHE A 122 0.45 -6.97 -1.98
C PHE A 122 -0.03 -7.37 -0.58
N LYS A 123 -0.04 -6.43 0.37
CA LYS A 123 -0.48 -6.72 1.74
C LYS A 123 -1.91 -7.27 1.81
N GLY A 124 -2.78 -6.81 0.91
CA GLY A 124 -4.15 -7.27 0.77
C GLY A 124 -4.25 -8.73 0.32
N ASP A 125 -3.19 -9.31 -0.24
CA ASP A 125 -3.20 -10.72 -0.64
C ASP A 125 -3.16 -11.63 0.59
N SER A 126 -4.06 -12.62 0.61
CA SER A 126 -4.21 -13.58 1.71
C SER A 126 -4.57 -12.91 3.06
N ASP A 127 -4.06 -13.48 4.17
CA ASP A 127 -4.46 -13.13 5.53
C ASP A 127 -3.63 -12.01 6.17
N GLN A 128 -2.77 -11.33 5.42
CA GLN A 128 -1.85 -10.31 5.95
C GLN A 128 -2.51 -8.94 6.20
N ASP A 129 -3.65 -8.66 5.58
CA ASP A 129 -4.52 -7.51 5.87
C ASP A 129 -5.81 -7.99 6.57
N ARG A 130 -5.65 -8.38 7.84
CA ARG A 130 -6.71 -8.80 8.75
C ARG A 130 -6.64 -8.04 10.06
N ILE A 131 -7.77 -7.97 10.76
CA ILE A 131 -7.83 -7.40 12.11
C ILE A 131 -7.19 -8.35 13.12
N ASN A 132 -6.31 -7.82 13.98
CA ASN A 132 -5.65 -8.56 15.05
C ASN A 132 -6.27 -8.28 16.43
N LYS A 133 -7.55 -7.88 16.47
CA LYS A 133 -8.31 -7.70 17.70
C LYS A 133 -9.13 -8.95 18.01
N LEU A 134 -8.51 -9.90 18.70
CA LEU A 134 -9.19 -10.93 19.51
C LEU A 134 -8.44 -11.06 20.83
#